data_AF-A0A5E8VBG8-F1
#
_entry.id   AF-A0A5E8VBG8-F1
#
_cell.length_a   1.000
_cell.length_b   1.000
_cell.length_c   1.000
_cell.angle_alpha   90.00
_cell.angle_beta   90.00
_cell.angle_gamma   90.00
#
_symmetry.space_group_name_H-M   'P 1'
#
loop_
_entity.id
_entity.type
_entity.pdbx_description
1 polymer ?
#
loop_
_entity_poly.entity_id
_entity_poly.type
_entity_poly.pdbx_seq_one_letter_code
_entity_poly.pdbx_strand_id
1 'polypeptide(L)'
;MIRFDRLVDPSREFLIKLDAIQDILPDTLVTTQSSGVGVPENVALELEKRLLAFITALPSISNEQADDPGFDPDSIKDERERALRAIRLRRGQPAFRAALLDAYDRRCAITGCAVEDVLEAAHITPYLGGLTNHVSNGLLLRTDLHTLFDCGLLGIDPKNRTVVVAEALKSSSYAKLAGKTLRRPKEATSAPSTRNLEKRHILFEPKLKPRR
;
A
#
# COMPACT_ATOMS: atom_id res chain seq x y z
N MET A 1 12.58 -3.41 -17.30
CA MET A 1 13.16 -2.86 -16.06
C MET A 1 12.22 -3.19 -14.91
N ILE A 2 12.57 -4.16 -14.05
CA ILE A 2 11.75 -4.56 -12.91
C ILE A 2 12.03 -3.58 -11.77
N ARG A 3 10.97 -2.97 -11.25
CA ARG A 3 11.00 -2.00 -10.16
C ARG A 3 11.22 -2.72 -8.81
N PHE A 4 12.27 -2.37 -8.07
CA PHE A 4 12.60 -3.00 -6.77
C PHE A 4 11.53 -2.74 -5.70
N ASP A 5 10.86 -1.60 -5.78
CA ASP A 5 9.65 -1.23 -5.03
C ASP A 5 8.45 -2.15 -5.34
N ARG A 6 8.46 -2.92 -6.44
CA ARG A 6 7.49 -4.00 -6.68
C ARG A 6 7.89 -5.35 -6.06
N LEU A 7 9.12 -5.48 -5.56
CA LEU A 7 9.61 -6.62 -4.78
C LEU A 7 9.46 -6.41 -3.27
N VAL A 8 9.22 -5.18 -2.81
CA VAL A 8 9.26 -4.80 -1.39
C VAL A 8 8.07 -3.89 -1.04
N ASP A 9 6.91 -4.49 -0.77
CA ASP A 9 5.72 -3.83 -0.19
C ASP A 9 5.59 -4.26 1.28
N PRO A 10 5.60 -3.33 2.26
CA PRO A 10 5.56 -3.63 3.70
C PRO A 10 4.23 -4.24 4.18
N SER A 11 3.24 -4.44 3.30
CA SER A 11 1.98 -5.11 3.60
C SER A 11 1.97 -6.62 3.31
N ARG A 12 3.09 -7.23 2.86
CA ARG A 12 3.16 -8.65 2.45
C ARG A 12 4.28 -9.42 3.16
N GLU A 13 3.98 -10.59 3.71
CA GLU A 13 5.00 -11.63 3.90
C GLU A 13 5.55 -12.04 2.51
N PHE A 14 6.88 -12.05 2.38
CA PHE A 14 7.62 -12.08 1.11
C PHE A 14 7.54 -13.39 0.32
N LEU A 15 7.79 -13.35 -1.00
CA LEU A 15 8.12 -14.54 -1.80
C LEU A 15 9.55 -15.05 -1.49
N ILE A 16 10.49 -14.14 -1.25
CA ILE A 16 11.84 -14.42 -0.73
C ILE A 16 12.13 -13.32 0.29
N LYS A 17 12.47 -13.68 1.53
CA LYS A 17 12.74 -12.71 2.59
C LYS A 17 13.95 -11.84 2.21
N LEU A 18 13.94 -10.57 2.61
CA LEU A 18 14.97 -9.58 2.24
C LEU A 18 16.38 -9.97 2.74
N ASP A 19 16.46 -10.59 3.91
CA ASP A 19 17.69 -11.15 4.48
C ASP A 19 18.31 -12.24 3.59
N ALA A 20 17.51 -13.00 2.83
CA ALA A 20 17.96 -14.07 1.94
C ALA A 20 18.54 -13.59 0.60
N ILE A 21 18.48 -12.28 0.31
CA ILE A 21 19.03 -11.66 -0.90
C ILE A 21 19.88 -10.43 -0.61
N GLN A 22 20.10 -10.09 0.65
CA GLN A 22 20.85 -8.90 1.05
C GLN A 22 22.33 -9.01 0.70
N ASP A 23 22.86 -10.23 0.62
CA ASP A 23 24.24 -10.54 0.23
C ASP A 23 24.55 -10.25 -1.24
N ILE A 24 23.53 -10.26 -2.11
CA ILE A 24 23.67 -10.04 -3.56
C ILE A 24 23.17 -8.67 -4.01
N LEU A 25 22.58 -7.90 -3.10
CA LEU A 25 22.12 -6.54 -3.37
C LEU A 25 23.26 -5.57 -3.08
N PRO A 26 23.78 -4.84 -4.08
CA PRO A 26 24.75 -3.79 -3.80
C PRO A 26 24.09 -2.69 -2.97
N ASP A 27 24.78 -2.19 -1.94
CA ASP A 27 24.28 -1.16 -1.02
C ASP A 27 23.74 0.08 -1.75
N THR A 28 24.29 0.38 -2.93
CA THR A 28 23.86 1.46 -3.81
C THR A 28 22.45 1.25 -4.37
N LEU A 29 21.98 0.01 -4.55
CA LEU A 29 20.59 -0.30 -4.97
C LEU A 29 19.60 -0.27 -3.79
N VAL A 30 20.06 -0.58 -2.57
CA VAL A 30 19.24 -0.57 -1.36
C VAL A 30 18.96 0.85 -0.87
N THR A 31 19.90 1.77 -1.10
CA THR A 31 19.87 3.15 -0.59
C THR A 31 19.40 4.19 -1.61
N THR A 32 19.19 3.82 -2.88
CA THR A 32 18.78 4.77 -3.92
C THR A 32 17.25 4.94 -3.99
N GLN A 33 16.78 6.17 -3.74
CA GLN A 33 15.37 6.55 -3.81
C GLN A 33 14.90 6.98 -5.22
N SER A 34 15.68 6.69 -6.28
CA SER A 34 15.43 7.21 -7.64
C SER A 34 15.11 6.11 -8.66
N SER A 35 14.05 6.35 -9.44
CA SER A 35 13.36 5.42 -10.34
C SER A 35 14.08 5.02 -11.64
N GLY A 36 15.41 5.16 -11.71
CA GLY A 36 16.18 4.99 -12.95
C GLY A 36 17.41 4.09 -12.89
N VAL A 37 17.76 3.52 -11.73
CA VAL A 37 18.95 2.66 -11.64
C VAL A 37 18.61 1.26 -12.16
N GLY A 38 19.21 0.90 -13.29
CA GLY A 38 19.14 -0.47 -13.81
C GLY A 38 19.82 -1.43 -12.85
N VAL A 39 19.16 -2.54 -12.53
CA VAL A 39 19.77 -3.62 -11.74
C VAL A 39 20.95 -4.17 -12.55
N PRO A 40 22.18 -4.21 -11.99
CA PRO A 40 23.32 -4.81 -12.66
C PRO A 40 23.00 -6.23 -13.12
N GLU A 41 23.42 -6.58 -14.33
CA GLU A 41 22.99 -7.81 -15.01
C GLU A 41 23.37 -9.08 -14.23
N ASN A 42 24.51 -9.05 -13.53
CA ASN A 42 24.94 -10.13 -12.62
C ASN A 42 24.00 -10.30 -11.41
N VAL A 43 23.45 -9.21 -10.88
CA VAL A 43 22.49 -9.23 -9.77
C VAL A 43 21.13 -9.72 -10.24
N ALA A 44 20.71 -9.29 -11.44
CA ALA A 44 19.46 -9.75 -12.06
C ALA A 44 19.48 -11.26 -12.33
N LEU A 45 20.58 -11.78 -12.90
CA LEU A 45 20.76 -13.20 -13.17
C LEU A 45 20.78 -14.06 -11.90
N GLU A 46 21.43 -13.60 -10.84
CA GLU A 46 21.47 -14.32 -9.56
C GLU A 46 20.11 -14.28 -8.83
N LEU A 47 19.39 -13.16 -8.92
CA LEU A 47 18.00 -13.07 -8.44
C LEU A 47 17.09 -14.01 -9.21
N GLU A 48 17.19 -14.07 -10.54
CA GLU A 48 16.42 -15.00 -11.37
C GLU A 48 16.74 -16.46 -11.01
N LYS A 49 18.01 -16.79 -10.79
CA LYS A 49 18.43 -18.13 -10.38
C LYS A 49 17.89 -18.51 -8.99
N ARG A 50 17.94 -17.62 -8.01
CA ARG A 50 17.38 -17.85 -6.67
C ARG A 50 15.86 -17.92 -6.69
N LEU A 51 15.21 -17.12 -7.52
CA LEU A 51 13.76 -17.19 -7.75
C LEU A 51 13.36 -18.52 -8.39
N LEU A 52 14.12 -18.98 -9.39
CA LEU A 52 13.90 -20.28 -10.02
C LEU A 52 14.10 -21.42 -9.02
N ALA A 53 15.17 -21.37 -8.23
CA ALA A 53 15.44 -22.34 -7.15
C ALA A 53 14.30 -22.39 -6.13
N PHE A 54 13.78 -21.22 -5.72
CA PHE A 54 12.63 -21.11 -4.83
C PHE A 54 11.35 -21.69 -5.45
N ILE A 55 11.12 -21.46 -6.74
CA ILE A 55 9.97 -22.03 -7.49
C ILE A 55 10.09 -23.56 -7.61
N THR A 56 11.28 -24.10 -7.87
CA THR A 56 11.52 -25.56 -7.85
C THR A 56 11.47 -26.16 -6.44
N ALA A 57 11.71 -25.36 -5.40
CA ALA A 57 11.59 -25.76 -4.00
C ALA A 57 10.18 -25.51 -3.44
N LEU A 58 9.23 -24.99 -4.23
CA LEU A 58 7.82 -25.05 -3.87
C LEU A 58 7.46 -26.51 -3.66
N PRO A 59 6.69 -26.84 -2.61
CA PRO A 59 6.42 -28.22 -2.26
C PRO A 59 5.68 -28.92 -3.40
N SER A 60 6.42 -29.72 -4.17
CA SER A 60 5.86 -30.77 -5.02
C SER A 60 5.78 -32.02 -4.16
N ILE A 61 4.55 -32.41 -3.82
CA ILE A 61 4.32 -33.70 -3.17
C ILE A 61 4.59 -34.83 -4.17
N SER A 62 5.31 -35.85 -3.72
CA SER A 62 5.51 -37.10 -4.46
C SER A 62 4.20 -37.88 -4.59
N ASN A 63 4.13 -38.85 -5.50
CA ASN A 63 2.94 -39.69 -5.66
C ASN A 63 2.63 -40.48 -4.38
N GLU A 64 3.63 -40.91 -3.63
CA GLU A 64 3.43 -41.59 -2.34
C GLU A 64 2.88 -40.66 -1.25
N GLN A 65 3.22 -39.36 -1.28
CA GLN A 65 2.68 -38.36 -0.35
C GLN A 65 1.29 -37.87 -0.74
N ALA A 66 0.94 -37.92 -2.02
CA ALA A 66 -0.40 -37.60 -2.51
C ALA A 66 -1.42 -38.71 -2.15
N ASP A 67 -0.96 -39.94 -1.93
CA ASP A 67 -1.76 -41.12 -1.58
C ASP A 67 -1.52 -41.59 -0.13
N ASP A 68 -1.17 -40.65 0.76
CA ASP A 68 -0.92 -40.92 2.19
C ASP A 68 -2.21 -41.41 2.89
N PRO A 69 -2.27 -42.67 3.36
CA PRO A 69 -3.45 -43.21 4.04
C PRO A 69 -3.74 -42.54 5.40
N GLY A 70 -2.81 -41.75 5.93
CA GLY A 70 -2.93 -40.97 7.15
C GLY A 70 -3.38 -39.52 6.93
N PHE A 71 -3.75 -39.13 5.70
CA PHE A 71 -4.23 -37.77 5.39
C PHE A 71 -5.52 -37.45 6.17
N ASP A 72 -5.42 -36.51 7.10
CA ASP A 72 -6.55 -35.95 7.84
C ASP A 72 -6.77 -34.47 7.42
N PRO A 73 -7.83 -34.15 6.65
CA PRO A 73 -8.10 -32.80 6.19
C PRO A 73 -8.42 -31.81 7.33
N ASP A 74 -8.87 -32.29 8.49
CA ASP A 74 -9.19 -31.45 9.65
C ASP A 74 -7.94 -31.03 10.44
N SER A 75 -6.80 -31.68 10.18
CA SER A 75 -5.51 -31.38 10.80
C SER A 75 -4.68 -30.29 10.06
N ILE A 76 -5.14 -29.87 8.87
CA ILE A 76 -4.41 -28.96 7.98
C ILE A 76 -5.09 -27.58 7.95
N LYS A 77 -4.29 -26.53 8.08
CA LYS A 77 -4.77 -25.14 7.98
C LYS A 77 -5.01 -24.77 6.51
N ASP A 78 -6.23 -24.39 6.15
CA ASP A 78 -6.59 -24.01 4.77
C ASP A 78 -5.78 -22.79 4.27
N GLU A 79 -4.76 -23.04 3.46
CA GLU A 79 -3.94 -21.97 2.84
C GLU A 79 -4.60 -21.34 1.61
N ARG A 80 -5.70 -21.90 1.11
CA ARG A 80 -6.46 -21.36 -0.04
C ARG A 80 -7.00 -19.98 0.28
N GLU A 81 -7.43 -19.73 1.51
CA GLU A 81 -7.90 -18.41 1.93
C GLU A 81 -6.78 -17.37 1.86
N ARG A 82 -5.57 -17.72 2.28
CA ARG A 82 -4.38 -16.86 2.20
C ARG A 82 -4.00 -16.57 0.74
N ALA A 83 -3.98 -17.61 -0.11
CA ALA A 83 -3.70 -17.47 -1.54
C ALA A 83 -4.76 -16.60 -2.26
N LEU A 84 -6.05 -16.82 -1.97
CA LEU A 84 -7.16 -16.00 -2.49
C LEU A 84 -7.07 -14.55 -2.01
N ARG A 85 -6.69 -14.31 -0.76
CA ARG A 85 -6.45 -12.96 -0.21
C ARG A 85 -5.31 -12.25 -0.93
N ALA A 86 -4.20 -12.94 -1.19
CA ALA A 86 -3.07 -12.40 -1.95
C ALA A 86 -3.42 -12.10 -3.42
N ILE A 87 -4.24 -12.93 -4.07
CA ILE A 87 -4.75 -12.68 -5.42
C ILE A 87 -5.68 -11.45 -5.43
N ARG A 88 -6.61 -11.35 -4.47
CA ARG A 88 -7.52 -10.19 -4.33
C ARG A 88 -6.76 -8.90 -4.06
N LEU A 89 -5.70 -8.93 -3.24
CA LEU A 89 -4.80 -7.80 -2.99
C LEU A 89 -4.11 -7.34 -4.28
N ARG A 90 -3.47 -8.26 -5.01
CA ARG A 90 -2.74 -7.98 -6.26
C ARG A 90 -3.63 -7.44 -7.37
N ARG A 91 -4.86 -7.94 -7.52
CA ARG A 91 -5.80 -7.43 -8.53
C ARG A 91 -6.50 -6.15 -8.08
N GLY A 92 -6.80 -6.06 -6.79
CA GLY A 92 -7.55 -4.96 -6.20
C GLY A 92 -6.76 -3.66 -6.08
N GLN A 93 -5.48 -3.69 -5.69
CA GLN A 93 -4.64 -2.49 -5.57
C GLN A 93 -4.47 -1.74 -6.91
N PRO A 94 -4.12 -2.39 -8.04
CA PRO A 94 -4.02 -1.71 -9.34
C PRO A 94 -5.36 -1.17 -9.84
N ALA A 95 -6.44 -1.95 -9.72
CA ALA A 95 -7.77 -1.50 -10.15
C ALA A 95 -8.29 -0.33 -9.29
N PHE A 96 -8.09 -0.40 -7.98
CA PHE A 96 -8.43 0.67 -7.04
C PHE A 96 -7.67 1.96 -7.34
N ARG A 97 -6.36 1.84 -7.60
CA ARG A 97 -5.53 2.97 -8.02
C ARG A 97 -6.04 3.58 -9.32
N ALA A 98 -6.31 2.76 -10.34
CA ALA A 98 -6.81 3.24 -11.63
C ALA A 98 -8.15 3.99 -11.45
N ALA A 99 -9.06 3.45 -10.64
CA ALA A 99 -10.34 4.08 -10.34
C ALA A 99 -10.18 5.43 -9.63
N LEU A 100 -9.27 5.53 -8.66
CA LEU A 100 -8.98 6.80 -7.98
C LEU A 100 -8.28 7.82 -8.90
N LEU A 101 -7.37 7.38 -9.76
CA LEU A 101 -6.75 8.23 -10.78
C LEU A 101 -7.81 8.86 -11.68
N ASP A 102 -8.78 8.09 -12.14
CA ASP A 102 -9.86 8.64 -12.96
C ASP A 102 -10.78 9.57 -12.14
N ALA A 103 -11.23 9.12 -10.97
CA ALA A 103 -12.16 9.86 -10.11
C ALA A 103 -11.61 11.24 -9.71
N TYR A 104 -10.30 11.35 -9.45
CA TYR A 104 -9.67 12.61 -9.04
C TYR A 104 -9.04 13.41 -10.18
N ASP A 105 -9.23 12.98 -11.43
CA ASP A 105 -8.61 13.60 -12.61
C ASP A 105 -7.08 13.65 -12.51
N ARG A 106 -6.49 12.55 -12.04
CA ARG A 106 -5.04 12.35 -11.84
C ARG A 106 -4.40 13.47 -11.01
N ARG A 107 -5.13 13.98 -10.01
CA ARG A 107 -4.67 15.06 -9.14
C ARG A 107 -4.79 14.68 -7.68
N CYS A 108 -3.77 15.05 -6.91
CA CYS A 108 -3.83 14.89 -5.46
C CYS A 108 -5.06 15.61 -4.87
N ALA A 109 -5.82 14.90 -4.03
CA ALA A 109 -7.03 15.40 -3.39
C ALA A 109 -6.78 16.61 -2.46
N ILE A 110 -5.55 16.76 -1.94
CA ILE A 110 -5.17 17.85 -1.03
C ILE A 110 -4.48 19.01 -1.76
N THR A 111 -3.50 18.71 -2.61
CA THR A 111 -2.62 19.73 -3.20
C THR A 111 -2.95 20.06 -4.66
N GLY A 112 -3.73 19.23 -5.34
CA GLY A 112 -3.97 19.35 -6.78
C GLY A 112 -2.79 18.99 -7.68
N CYS A 113 -1.68 18.47 -7.10
CA CYS A 113 -0.51 18.00 -7.84
C CYS A 113 -0.92 16.97 -8.91
N ALA A 114 -0.50 17.18 -10.16
CA ALA A 114 -0.84 16.33 -11.31
C ALA A 114 0.32 15.42 -11.77
N VAL A 115 1.42 15.36 -11.02
CA VAL A 115 2.54 14.47 -11.33
C VAL A 115 2.13 13.06 -10.92
N GLU A 116 1.64 12.26 -11.88
CA GLU A 116 1.05 10.94 -11.61
C GLU A 116 2.00 9.97 -10.89
N ASP A 117 3.30 10.04 -11.20
CA ASP A 117 4.34 9.19 -10.60
C ASP A 117 4.48 9.35 -9.09
N VAL A 118 4.08 10.50 -8.52
CA VAL A 118 4.10 10.73 -7.07
C VAL A 118 2.73 10.56 -6.42
N LEU A 119 1.70 10.18 -7.20
CA LEU A 119 0.35 9.95 -6.66
C LEU A 119 0.21 8.51 -6.22
N GLU A 120 -0.55 8.30 -5.14
CA GLU A 120 -0.83 7.01 -4.51
C GLU A 120 -2.28 6.91 -4.09
N ALA A 121 -2.79 5.68 -4.09
CA ALA A 121 -4.15 5.36 -3.67
C ALA A 121 -4.15 5.04 -2.17
N ALA A 122 -4.57 6.00 -1.37
CA ALA A 122 -4.65 5.87 0.08
C ALA A 122 -6.02 5.38 0.52
N HIS A 123 -6.08 4.34 1.34
CA HIS A 123 -7.33 3.90 1.96
C HIS A 123 -7.66 4.77 3.17
N ILE A 124 -8.92 5.16 3.31
CA ILE A 124 -9.41 5.94 4.47
C ILE A 124 -9.54 5.01 5.68
N THR A 125 -10.26 3.90 5.52
CA THR A 125 -10.29 2.83 6.54
C THR A 125 -9.43 1.66 6.09
N PRO A 126 -8.74 0.96 7.03
CA PRO A 126 -7.83 -0.13 6.71
C PRO A 126 -8.46 -1.18 5.80
N TYR A 127 -7.63 -1.76 4.95
CA TYR A 127 -8.05 -2.80 4.01
C TYR A 127 -8.47 -4.08 4.75
N LEU A 128 -9.73 -4.49 4.60
CA LEU A 128 -10.29 -5.74 5.16
C LEU A 128 -10.54 -6.80 4.08
N GLY A 129 -9.98 -6.63 2.87
CA GLY A 129 -10.23 -7.49 1.71
C GLY A 129 -10.75 -6.71 0.49
N GLY A 130 -10.92 -7.40 -0.65
CA GLY A 130 -11.24 -6.77 -1.94
C GLY A 130 -12.51 -5.90 -1.95
N LEU A 131 -13.46 -6.17 -1.03
CA LEU A 131 -14.68 -5.38 -0.86
C LEU A 131 -14.43 -3.96 -0.30
N THR A 132 -13.24 -3.71 0.28
CA THR A 132 -12.86 -2.38 0.80
C THR A 132 -12.15 -1.50 -0.23
N ASN A 133 -11.90 -2.02 -1.44
CA ASN A 133 -11.35 -1.28 -2.58
C ASN A 133 -12.44 -0.51 -3.33
N HIS A 134 -13.12 0.38 -2.60
CA HIS A 134 -14.16 1.23 -3.14
C HIS A 134 -13.65 2.67 -3.22
N VAL A 135 -13.96 3.40 -4.29
CA VAL A 135 -13.47 4.78 -4.51
C VAL A 135 -13.84 5.70 -3.34
N SER A 136 -15.03 5.55 -2.77
CA SER A 136 -15.44 6.30 -1.57
C SER A 136 -14.69 5.92 -0.28
N ASN A 137 -13.92 4.83 -0.27
CA ASN A 137 -12.97 4.49 0.78
C ASN A 137 -11.54 4.94 0.44
N GLY A 138 -11.36 5.77 -0.59
CA GLY A 138 -10.05 6.14 -1.12
C GLY A 138 -9.84 7.63 -1.26
N LEU A 139 -8.58 8.03 -1.12
CA LEU A 139 -8.06 9.34 -1.49
C LEU A 139 -6.87 9.15 -2.43
N LEU A 140 -6.81 9.95 -3.49
CA LEU A 140 -5.60 10.02 -4.31
C LEU A 140 -4.67 11.08 -3.72
N LEU A 141 -3.54 10.67 -3.14
CA LEU A 141 -2.64 11.54 -2.39
C LEU A 141 -1.24 11.54 -2.99
N ARG A 142 -0.46 12.58 -2.74
CA ARG A 142 0.99 12.52 -3.00
C ARG A 142 1.64 11.56 -1.99
N THR A 143 2.69 10.84 -2.37
CA THR A 143 3.37 9.83 -1.53
C THR A 143 3.68 10.31 -0.11
N ASP A 144 4.24 11.51 0.06
CA ASP A 144 4.51 12.10 1.37
C ASP A 144 3.23 12.30 2.22
N LEU A 145 2.16 12.80 1.61
CA LEU A 145 0.87 13.02 2.29
C LEU A 145 0.18 11.70 2.61
N HIS A 146 0.33 10.69 1.75
CA HIS A 146 -0.14 9.34 2.04
C HIS A 146 0.57 8.76 3.26
N THR A 147 1.91 8.84 3.30
CA THR A 147 2.69 8.41 4.48
C THR A 147 2.24 9.14 5.75
N LEU A 148 2.08 10.47 5.70
CA LEU A 148 1.61 11.24 6.85
C LEU A 148 0.19 10.87 7.28
N PHE A 149 -0.68 10.55 6.32
CA PHE A 149 -2.05 10.12 6.58
C PHE A 149 -2.09 8.73 7.25
N ASP A 150 -1.25 7.80 6.81
CA ASP A 150 -1.14 6.46 7.38
C ASP A 150 -0.56 6.48 8.79
N CYS A 151 0.50 7.27 9.00
CA CYS A 151 1.12 7.49 10.31
C CYS A 151 0.23 8.29 11.29
N GLY A 152 -0.93 8.78 10.85
CA GLY A 152 -1.83 9.59 11.68
C GLY A 152 -1.22 10.94 12.07
N LEU A 153 -0.38 11.51 11.21
CA LEU A 153 0.17 12.86 11.34
C LEU A 153 -0.61 13.88 10.50
N LEU A 154 -1.34 13.40 9.49
CA LEU A 154 -2.32 14.15 8.71
C LEU A 154 -3.66 13.42 8.77
N GLY A 155 -4.75 14.18 8.86
CA GLY A 155 -6.11 13.65 8.87
C GLY A 155 -7.06 14.54 8.08
N ILE A 156 -8.32 14.11 7.98
CA ILE A 156 -9.39 14.88 7.36
C ILE A 156 -10.49 15.07 8.40
N ASP A 157 -10.96 16.30 8.58
CA ASP A 157 -12.17 16.62 9.34
C ASP A 157 -13.39 16.19 8.50
N PRO A 158 -14.23 15.24 8.97
CA PRO A 158 -15.38 14.77 8.24
C PRO A 158 -16.47 15.82 8.04
N LYS A 159 -16.59 16.83 8.92
CA LYS A 159 -17.66 17.84 8.85
C LYS A 159 -17.49 18.74 7.63
N ASN A 160 -16.29 19.25 7.46
CA ASN A 160 -15.97 20.25 6.43
C ASN A 160 -15.14 19.66 5.27
N ARG A 161 -14.71 18.39 5.39
CA ARG A 161 -13.76 17.74 4.47
C ARG A 161 -12.49 18.56 4.30
N THR A 162 -11.98 19.09 5.40
CA THR A 162 -10.76 19.89 5.46
C THR A 162 -9.62 19.09 6.05
N VAL A 163 -8.40 19.38 5.63
CA VAL A 163 -7.20 18.75 6.17
C VAL A 163 -6.97 19.24 7.59
N VAL A 164 -6.65 18.31 8.48
CA VAL A 164 -6.14 18.57 9.84
C VAL A 164 -4.74 17.98 9.97
N VAL A 165 -3.86 18.67 10.69
CA VAL A 165 -2.48 18.22 10.91
C VAL A 165 -2.24 18.04 12.40
N ALA A 166 -1.47 17.01 12.74
CA ALA A 166 -1.10 16.72 14.12
C ALA A 166 -0.24 17.86 14.70
N GLU A 167 -0.23 17.98 16.03
CA GLU A 167 0.56 19.01 16.72
C GLU A 167 2.03 19.01 16.27
N ALA A 168 2.60 17.81 16.11
CA ALA A 168 3.99 17.61 15.68
C ALA A 168 4.33 18.20 14.29
N LEU A 169 3.32 18.47 13.44
CA LEU A 169 3.53 19.05 12.12
C LEU A 169 3.26 20.56 12.05
N LYS A 170 2.79 21.20 13.13
CA LYS A 170 2.42 22.63 13.11
C LYS A 170 3.57 23.58 12.84
N SER A 171 4.81 23.21 13.17
CA SER A 171 6.02 23.98 12.86
C SER A 171 6.69 23.59 11.53
N SER A 172 6.08 22.66 10.78
CA SER A 172 6.64 22.16 9.52
C SER A 172 6.02 22.83 8.29
N SER A 173 6.59 22.54 7.12
CA SER A 173 6.03 22.99 5.83
C SER A 173 4.63 22.42 5.53
N TYR A 174 4.19 21.38 6.24
CA TYR A 174 2.86 20.77 6.11
C TYR A 174 1.78 21.55 6.85
N ALA A 175 2.13 22.45 7.79
CA ALA A 175 1.16 23.26 8.53
C ALA A 175 0.24 24.08 7.62
N LYS A 176 0.76 24.55 6.48
CA LYS A 176 0.00 25.29 5.45
C LYS A 176 -1.10 24.48 4.76
N LEU A 177 -1.13 23.16 4.96
CA LEU A 177 -2.18 22.30 4.43
C LEU A 177 -3.39 22.26 5.37
N ALA A 178 -3.23 22.60 6.65
CA ALA A 178 -4.33 22.65 7.60
C ALA A 178 -5.43 23.59 7.11
N GLY A 179 -6.68 23.15 7.22
CA GLY A 179 -7.86 23.90 6.76
C GLY A 179 -8.13 23.83 5.26
N LYS A 180 -7.22 23.28 4.43
CA LYS A 180 -7.50 23.10 3.00
C LYS A 180 -8.64 22.12 2.79
N THR A 181 -9.64 22.53 2.03
CA THR A 181 -10.74 21.64 1.62
C THR A 181 -10.26 20.64 0.57
N LEU A 182 -10.66 19.39 0.72
CA LEU A 182 -10.41 18.36 -0.28
C LEU A 182 -11.02 18.73 -1.63
N ARG A 183 -10.27 18.48 -2.70
CA ARG A 183 -10.79 18.48 -4.06
C ARG A 183 -11.89 17.42 -4.18
N ARG A 184 -12.99 17.78 -4.83
CA ARG A 184 -14.07 16.84 -5.13
C ARG A 184 -13.69 15.96 -6.33
N PRO A 185 -14.03 14.66 -6.29
CA PRO A 185 -13.98 13.81 -7.48
C PRO A 185 -14.90 14.32 -8.60
N LYS A 186 -14.69 13.82 -9.81
CA LYS A 186 -15.54 14.12 -10.99
C LYS A 186 -17.01 13.81 -10.69
N GLU A 187 -17.26 12.60 -10.18
CA GLU A 187 -18.59 12.15 -9.81
C GLU A 187 -18.85 12.30 -8.31
N ALA A 188 -20.02 12.82 -7.95
CA ALA A 188 -20.39 13.00 -6.54
C ALA A 188 -20.45 11.67 -5.77
N THR A 189 -20.82 10.57 -6.44
CA THR A 189 -20.86 9.21 -5.88
C THR A 189 -19.47 8.65 -5.55
N SER A 190 -18.42 9.21 -6.15
CA SER A 190 -17.03 8.85 -5.88
C SER A 190 -16.43 9.61 -4.69
N ALA A 191 -17.19 10.53 -4.09
CA ALA A 191 -16.73 11.28 -2.93
C ALA A 191 -16.37 10.35 -1.75
N PRO A 192 -15.35 10.70 -0.95
CA PRO A 192 -15.05 10.01 0.30
C PRO A 192 -16.28 9.84 1.18
N SER A 193 -16.49 8.63 1.67
CA SER A 193 -17.57 8.30 2.59
C SER A 193 -17.37 9.06 3.90
N THR A 194 -18.36 9.88 4.28
CA THR A 194 -18.35 10.62 5.55
C THR A 194 -18.15 9.67 6.72
N ARG A 195 -18.83 8.52 6.73
CA ARG A 195 -18.69 7.50 7.78
C ARG A 195 -17.27 6.96 7.91
N ASN A 196 -16.55 6.80 6.79
CA ASN A 196 -15.18 6.30 6.82
C ASN A 196 -14.22 7.39 7.33
N LEU A 197 -14.44 8.64 6.92
CA LEU A 197 -13.70 9.79 7.44
C LEU A 197 -13.92 9.96 8.95
N GLU A 198 -15.15 9.84 9.44
CA GLU A 198 -15.48 9.90 10.87
C GLU A 198 -14.73 8.84 11.67
N LYS A 199 -14.80 7.57 11.23
CA LYS A 199 -14.07 6.46 11.89
C LYS A 199 -12.57 6.72 11.95
N ARG A 200 -11.98 7.20 10.85
CA ARG A 200 -10.54 7.51 10.81
C ARG A 200 -10.20 8.73 11.66
N HIS A 201 -11.06 9.74 11.70
CA HIS A 201 -10.87 10.97 12.46
C HIS A 201 -10.84 10.71 13.97
N ILE A 202 -11.70 9.82 14.48
CA ILE A 202 -11.69 9.43 15.90
C ILE A 202 -10.31 8.89 16.33
N LEU A 203 -9.64 8.12 15.46
CA LEU A 203 -8.29 7.60 15.73
C LEU A 203 -7.22 8.69 15.68
N PHE A 204 -7.50 9.80 14.99
CA PHE A 204 -6.60 10.93 14.80
C PHE A 204 -6.72 11.98 15.91
N GLU A 205 -7.90 12.19 16.50
CA GLU A 205 -8.17 13.22 17.51
C GLU A 205 -7.11 13.33 18.64
N PRO A 206 -6.57 12.22 19.21
CA PRO A 206 -5.54 12.32 20.24
C PRO A 206 -4.25 13.02 19.78
N LYS A 207 -3.97 13.07 18.47
CA LYS A 207 -2.77 13.65 17.86
C LYS A 207 -2.87 15.17 17.68
N LEU A 208 -4.04 15.75 17.88
CA LEU A 208 -4.28 17.20 17.81
C LEU A 208 -3.85 17.96 19.07
N LYS A 209 -3.61 17.23 20.18
CA LYS A 209 -3.27 17.81 21.47
C LYS A 209 -1.75 17.78 21.67
N PRO A 210 -1.16 18.76 22.36
CA PRO A 210 0.23 18.68 22.79
C PRO A 210 0.42 17.45 23.69
N ARG A 211 1.54 16.74 23.51
CA ARG A 211 1.94 15.68 24.43
C ARG A 211 2.19 16.34 25.79
N ARG A 212 1.43 15.92 26.81
CA ARG A 212 1.66 16.31 28.20
C ARG A 212 2.96 15.73 28.71
#